data_AF-R1FGN7-F1
#
_entry.id   AF-R1FGN7-F1
#
_cell.length_a   1.000
_cell.length_b   1.000
_cell.length_c   1.000
_cell.angle_alpha   90.00
_cell.angle_beta   90.00
_cell.angle_gamma   90.00
#
_symmetry.space_group_name_H-M   'P 1'
#
loop_
_entity.id
_entity.type
_entity.pdbx_description
1 polymer ?
#
loop_
_entity_poly.entity_id
_entity_poly.type
_entity_poly.pdbx_seq_one_letter_code
_entity_poly.pdbx_strand_id
1 'polypeptide(L)'
;MPPGSILEQHGPGWTALLARDYGISRSLDVINRGFGGYTTKWILADLEAGLLSLPKAPKAITVMLGSNDHVKSSDPLHVPPEEYGLNLRKIVALLRDRYPCATVLLCTPPPCDGTQVYTYFTKATKMQANGSGRGEERIAPMVEAVKEVARASGARLLDVHGKLKGVGDTWRALFYDGLHFNGEGNQAMYRIVREELEAIGLEPDKLPMHRPSMLGRAYPQVYDESGRPKPRTTKMGR
;
A
#
# COMPACT_ATOMS: atom_id res chain seq x y z
N MET A 1 12.33 4.46 -20.82
CA MET A 1 12.85 4.46 -19.44
C MET A 1 13.96 5.50 -19.36
N PRO A 2 13.97 6.43 -18.39
CA PRO A 2 15.14 7.26 -18.13
C PRO A 2 16.32 6.37 -17.74
N PRO A 3 17.58 6.79 -17.98
CA PRO A 3 18.75 6.03 -17.55
C PRO A 3 18.78 5.91 -16.01
N GLY A 4 19.08 4.71 -15.52
CA GLY A 4 19.07 4.32 -14.10
C GLY A 4 18.34 2.99 -13.91
N SER A 5 18.84 2.14 -13.01
CA SER A 5 18.16 0.88 -12.70
C SER A 5 16.81 1.15 -12.03
N ILE A 6 15.85 0.21 -12.17
CA ILE A 6 14.56 0.25 -11.46
C ILE A 6 14.78 0.50 -9.95
N LEU A 7 15.84 -0.07 -9.37
CA LEU A 7 16.19 0.14 -7.96
C LEU A 7 16.65 1.57 -7.65
N GLU A 8 17.39 2.21 -8.55
CA GLU A 8 17.87 3.59 -8.37
C GLU A 8 16.72 4.61 -8.48
N GLN A 9 15.72 4.34 -9.32
CA GLN A 9 14.59 5.27 -9.52
C GLN A 9 13.46 5.04 -8.51
N HIS A 10 13.16 3.79 -8.14
CA HIS A 10 12.00 3.46 -7.33
C HIS A 10 12.32 3.12 -5.87
N GLY A 11 13.58 2.81 -5.54
CA GLY A 11 13.94 2.22 -4.26
C GLY A 11 13.21 0.89 -3.99
N PRO A 12 13.25 0.37 -2.76
CA PRO A 12 12.40 -0.75 -2.38
C PRO A 12 10.93 -0.31 -2.31
N GLY A 13 10.04 -1.06 -2.95
CA GLY A 13 8.60 -0.82 -2.86
C GLY A 13 8.08 -0.92 -1.41
N TRP A 14 7.05 -0.15 -1.08
CA TRP A 14 6.52 -0.10 0.29
C TRP A 14 6.09 -1.47 0.85
N THR A 15 5.57 -2.37 0.01
CA THR A 15 5.24 -3.75 0.41
C THR A 15 6.48 -4.58 0.75
N ALA A 16 7.60 -4.35 0.06
CA ALA A 16 8.87 -5.03 0.34
C ALA A 16 9.46 -4.54 1.67
N LEU A 17 9.30 -3.25 1.99
CA LEU A 17 9.68 -2.69 3.28
C LEU A 17 8.86 -3.31 4.43
N LEU A 18 7.54 -3.49 4.25
CA LEU A 18 6.72 -4.24 5.22
C LEU A 18 7.18 -5.70 5.32
N ALA A 19 7.39 -6.38 4.19
CA ALA A 19 7.81 -7.78 4.16
C ALA A 19 9.14 -8.00 4.88
N ARG A 20 10.08 -7.06 4.76
CA ARG A 20 11.34 -7.06 5.50
C ARG A 20 11.08 -7.08 7.02
N ASP A 21 10.27 -6.17 7.53
CA ASP A 21 10.06 -6.02 8.98
C ASP A 21 9.32 -7.21 9.58
N TYR A 22 8.25 -7.65 8.92
CA TYR A 22 7.52 -8.85 9.35
C TYR A 22 8.34 -10.13 9.16
N GLY A 23 9.25 -10.16 8.17
CA GLY A 23 10.21 -11.24 7.96
C GLY A 23 11.28 -11.32 9.06
N ILE A 24 11.82 -10.19 9.52
CA ILE A 24 12.78 -10.13 10.62
C ILE A 24 12.16 -10.67 11.92
N SER A 25 10.93 -10.22 12.22
CA SER A 25 10.17 -10.70 13.39
C SER A 25 9.56 -12.09 13.19
N ARG A 26 9.54 -12.63 11.96
CA ARG A 26 8.91 -13.90 11.58
C ARG A 26 7.44 -13.98 12.03
N SER A 27 6.72 -12.86 11.97
CA SER A 27 5.39 -12.73 12.56
C SER A 27 4.26 -12.84 11.54
N LEU A 28 4.38 -12.19 10.38
CA LEU A 28 3.38 -12.23 9.31
C LEU A 28 4.02 -12.31 7.92
N ASP A 29 3.26 -12.84 6.97
CA ASP A 29 3.60 -12.75 5.55
C ASP A 29 2.94 -11.52 4.93
N VAL A 30 3.65 -10.84 4.03
CA VAL A 30 3.09 -9.75 3.21
C VAL A 30 2.88 -10.28 1.80
N ILE A 31 1.62 -10.39 1.39
CA ILE A 31 1.23 -10.95 0.09
C ILE A 31 0.81 -9.82 -0.84
N ASN A 32 1.53 -9.65 -1.96
CA ASN A 32 1.18 -8.68 -2.98
C ASN A 32 0.11 -9.24 -3.94
N ARG A 33 -1.00 -8.49 -4.08
CA ARG A 33 -2.09 -8.70 -5.06
C ARG A 33 -2.40 -7.39 -5.80
N GLY A 34 -1.37 -6.59 -6.05
CA GLY A 34 -1.41 -5.40 -6.88
C GLY A 34 -1.10 -5.75 -8.33
N PHE A 35 -1.94 -5.25 -9.24
CA PHE A 35 -1.83 -5.53 -10.67
C PHE A 35 -1.68 -4.21 -11.43
N GLY A 36 -0.61 -4.08 -12.19
CA GLY A 36 -0.31 -2.86 -12.95
C GLY A 36 -1.45 -2.52 -13.92
N GLY A 37 -1.95 -1.28 -13.86
CA GLY A 37 -3.01 -0.79 -14.74
C GLY A 37 -4.44 -1.16 -14.33
N TYR A 38 -4.65 -1.92 -13.25
CA TYR A 38 -6.00 -2.37 -12.89
C TYR A 38 -6.89 -1.25 -12.35
N THR A 39 -8.18 -1.32 -12.71
CA THR A 39 -9.27 -0.46 -12.20
C THR A 39 -10.09 -1.20 -11.15
N THR A 40 -11.00 -0.50 -10.47
CA THR A 40 -11.96 -1.12 -9.55
C THR A 40 -12.85 -2.16 -10.23
N LYS A 41 -13.18 -1.99 -11.52
CA LYS A 41 -14.02 -2.94 -12.28
C LYS A 41 -13.38 -4.33 -12.34
N TRP A 42 -12.08 -4.39 -12.65
CA TRP A 42 -11.38 -5.66 -12.82
C TRP A 42 -11.08 -6.32 -11.49
N ILE A 43 -10.69 -5.55 -10.47
CA ILE A 43 -10.50 -6.11 -9.13
C ILE A 43 -11.80 -6.68 -8.56
N LEU A 44 -12.93 -6.01 -8.79
CA LEU A 44 -14.24 -6.53 -8.41
C LEU A 44 -14.52 -7.87 -9.12
N ALA A 45 -14.34 -7.93 -10.43
CA ALA A 45 -14.55 -9.15 -11.20
C ALA A 45 -13.65 -10.31 -10.71
N ASP A 46 -12.37 -10.05 -10.43
CA ASP A 46 -11.45 -11.08 -9.91
C ASP A 46 -11.84 -11.56 -8.51
N LEU A 47 -12.38 -10.68 -7.66
CA LEU A 47 -12.90 -11.05 -6.34
C LEU A 47 -14.15 -11.91 -6.47
N GLU A 48 -15.10 -11.53 -7.32
CA GLU A 48 -16.32 -12.28 -7.61
C GLU A 48 -16.00 -13.68 -8.18
N ALA A 49 -15.01 -13.77 -9.07
CA ALA A 49 -14.51 -15.02 -9.63
C ALA A 49 -13.64 -15.86 -8.66
N GLY A 50 -13.37 -15.34 -7.45
CA GLY A 50 -12.58 -16.05 -6.44
C GLY A 50 -11.07 -16.11 -6.72
N LEU A 51 -10.57 -15.42 -7.76
CA LEU A 51 -9.18 -15.46 -8.21
C LEU A 51 -8.19 -14.86 -7.21
N LEU A 52 -8.67 -13.98 -6.32
CA LEU A 52 -7.86 -13.36 -5.26
C LEU A 52 -8.01 -14.05 -3.90
N SER A 53 -8.54 -15.27 -3.86
CA SER A 53 -8.65 -16.04 -2.62
C SER A 53 -7.28 -16.46 -2.10
N LEU A 54 -7.13 -16.46 -0.78
CA LEU A 54 -5.91 -16.83 -0.08
C LEU A 54 -6.17 -18.11 0.72
N PRO A 55 -5.17 -19.02 0.78
CA PRO A 55 -5.31 -20.27 1.53
C PRO A 55 -5.37 -20.06 3.05
N LYS A 56 -4.84 -18.95 3.54
CA LYS A 56 -4.90 -18.53 4.95
C LYS A 56 -5.58 -17.18 5.03
N ALA A 57 -6.48 -17.03 6.02
CA ALA A 57 -7.14 -15.77 6.27
C ALA A 57 -6.12 -14.68 6.67
N PRO A 58 -6.11 -13.53 5.98
CA PRO A 58 -5.24 -12.41 6.35
C PRO A 58 -5.69 -11.76 7.66
N LYS A 59 -4.77 -11.08 8.35
CA LYS A 59 -5.09 -10.25 9.53
C LYS A 59 -5.55 -8.85 9.15
N ALA A 60 -4.98 -8.31 8.07
CA ALA A 60 -5.37 -7.04 7.48
C ALA A 60 -5.29 -7.12 5.95
N ILE A 61 -6.14 -6.34 5.28
CA ILE A 61 -6.19 -6.23 3.82
C ILE A 61 -6.17 -4.76 3.46
N THR A 62 -5.14 -4.34 2.73
CA THR A 62 -5.04 -2.97 2.22
C THR A 62 -5.63 -2.89 0.81
N VAL A 63 -6.61 -2.02 0.60
CA VAL A 63 -7.23 -1.76 -0.70
C VAL A 63 -6.90 -0.34 -1.12
N MET A 64 -6.04 -0.19 -2.14
CA MET A 64 -5.67 1.11 -2.71
C MET A 64 -5.91 1.07 -4.22
N LEU A 65 -7.04 1.63 -4.65
CA LEU A 65 -7.52 1.68 -6.04
C LEU A 65 -7.98 3.10 -6.37
N GLY A 66 -8.16 3.42 -7.66
CA GLY A 66 -8.62 4.75 -8.11
C GLY A 66 -7.58 5.51 -8.93
N SER A 67 -6.29 5.16 -8.78
CA SER A 67 -5.23 5.76 -9.59
C SER A 67 -5.41 5.48 -11.08
N ASN A 68 -6.02 4.38 -11.52
CA ASN A 68 -6.32 4.15 -12.95
C ASN A 68 -7.72 4.61 -13.35
N ASP A 69 -8.67 4.53 -12.43
CA ASP A 69 -10.08 4.88 -12.62
C ASP A 69 -10.28 6.37 -12.99
N HIS A 70 -9.46 7.27 -12.41
CA HIS A 70 -9.61 8.73 -12.57
C HIS A 70 -9.08 9.30 -13.90
N VAL A 71 -8.75 8.46 -14.88
CA VAL A 71 -8.38 8.94 -16.21
C VAL A 71 -9.53 9.71 -16.87
N LYS A 72 -9.25 10.43 -17.96
CA LYS A 72 -10.25 11.13 -18.77
C LYS A 72 -11.34 10.18 -19.26
N SER A 73 -12.55 10.69 -19.43
CA SER A 73 -13.73 9.88 -19.78
C SER A 73 -13.63 9.13 -21.11
N SER A 74 -12.81 9.60 -22.04
CA SER A 74 -12.58 8.93 -23.33
C SER A 74 -11.62 7.74 -23.23
N ASP A 75 -10.97 7.53 -22.08
CA ASP A 75 -9.99 6.48 -21.87
C ASP A 75 -10.68 5.19 -21.40
N PRO A 76 -10.32 4.01 -21.94
CA PRO A 76 -10.96 2.74 -21.58
C PRO A 76 -10.76 2.34 -20.10
N LEU A 77 -9.79 2.93 -19.39
CA LEU A 77 -9.62 2.70 -17.94
C LEU A 77 -10.58 3.52 -17.09
N HIS A 78 -11.32 4.47 -17.67
CA HIS A 78 -12.17 5.38 -16.91
C HIS A 78 -13.27 4.64 -16.15
N VAL A 79 -13.36 4.93 -14.86
CA VAL A 79 -14.51 4.55 -14.04
C VAL A 79 -15.07 5.83 -13.41
N PRO A 80 -16.33 6.21 -13.71
CA PRO A 80 -16.94 7.39 -13.10
C PRO A 80 -16.96 7.30 -11.56
N PRO A 81 -16.85 8.41 -10.82
CA PRO A 81 -16.77 8.40 -9.35
C PRO A 81 -17.92 7.64 -8.66
N GLU A 82 -19.13 7.71 -9.20
CA GLU A 82 -20.29 6.96 -8.70
C GLU A 82 -20.10 5.45 -8.84
N GLU A 83 -19.73 4.98 -10.03
CA GLU A 83 -19.46 3.57 -10.31
C GLU A 83 -18.24 3.08 -9.50
N TYR A 84 -17.20 3.89 -9.40
CA TYR A 84 -16.03 3.63 -8.58
C TYR A 84 -16.41 3.39 -7.11
N GLY A 85 -17.24 4.28 -6.53
CA GLY A 85 -17.74 4.12 -5.17
C GLY A 85 -18.62 2.88 -4.99
N LEU A 86 -19.47 2.56 -5.97
CA LEU A 86 -20.26 1.31 -5.97
C LEU A 86 -19.36 0.07 -6.00
N ASN A 87 -18.33 0.07 -6.83
CA ASN A 87 -17.37 -1.03 -6.92
C ASN A 87 -16.62 -1.21 -5.60
N LEU A 88 -16.14 -0.13 -5.00
CA LEU A 88 -15.48 -0.21 -3.69
C LEU A 88 -16.39 -0.76 -2.60
N ARG A 89 -17.68 -0.37 -2.55
CA ARG A 89 -18.66 -0.94 -1.60
C ARG A 89 -18.75 -2.46 -1.76
N LYS A 90 -18.86 -2.94 -3.00
CA LYS A 90 -18.93 -4.39 -3.30
C LYS A 90 -17.62 -5.10 -2.93
N ILE A 91 -16.47 -4.52 -3.28
CA ILE A 91 -15.14 -5.05 -2.94
C ILE A 91 -15.02 -5.21 -1.42
N VAL A 92 -15.35 -4.18 -0.64
CA VAL A 92 -15.29 -4.24 0.82
C VAL A 92 -16.24 -5.31 1.38
N ALA A 93 -17.46 -5.40 0.86
CA ALA A 93 -18.43 -6.41 1.27
C ALA A 93 -17.92 -7.83 1.01
N LEU A 94 -17.40 -8.11 -0.19
CA LEU A 94 -16.84 -9.42 -0.57
C LEU A 94 -15.64 -9.79 0.30
N LEU A 95 -14.75 -8.84 0.59
CA LEU A 95 -13.58 -9.10 1.43
C LEU A 95 -13.96 -9.45 2.86
N ARG A 96 -14.99 -8.81 3.41
CA ARG A 96 -15.48 -9.10 4.76
C ARG A 96 -16.24 -10.40 4.87
N ASP A 97 -17.06 -10.71 3.87
CA ASP A 97 -17.75 -11.99 3.79
C ASP A 97 -16.73 -13.14 3.74
N ARG A 98 -15.71 -12.99 2.88
CA ARG A 98 -14.65 -14.00 2.71
C ARG A 98 -13.69 -14.09 3.90
N TYR A 99 -13.37 -12.96 4.54
CA TYR A 99 -12.41 -12.87 5.64
C TYR A 99 -12.97 -12.04 6.81
N PRO A 100 -13.94 -12.57 7.57
CA PRO A 100 -14.68 -11.79 8.58
C PRO A 100 -13.80 -11.29 9.74
N CYS A 101 -12.66 -11.94 9.98
CA CYS A 101 -11.71 -11.53 11.02
C CYS A 101 -10.61 -10.58 10.51
N ALA A 102 -10.59 -10.24 9.22
CA ALA A 102 -9.57 -9.37 8.65
C ALA A 102 -10.00 -7.89 8.75
N THR A 103 -9.07 -7.03 9.16
CA THR A 103 -9.28 -5.58 9.10
C THR A 103 -9.05 -5.08 7.68
N VAL A 104 -10.10 -4.54 7.05
CA VAL A 104 -9.98 -3.89 5.72
C VAL A 104 -9.54 -2.43 5.92
N LEU A 105 -8.33 -2.12 5.44
CA LEU A 105 -7.78 -0.76 5.34
C LEU A 105 -8.09 -0.22 3.95
N LEU A 106 -9.06 0.69 3.85
CA LEU A 106 -9.43 1.31 2.59
C LEU A 106 -8.64 2.61 2.41
N CYS A 107 -7.72 2.61 1.44
CA CYS A 107 -6.82 3.72 1.18
C CYS A 107 -7.40 4.66 0.14
N THR A 108 -7.34 5.97 0.39
CA THR A 108 -7.56 6.96 -0.67
C THR A 108 -6.46 6.84 -1.73
N PRO A 109 -6.75 7.05 -3.02
CA PRO A 109 -5.70 7.03 -4.04
C PRO A 109 -4.71 8.17 -3.78
N PRO A 110 -3.39 7.97 -3.94
CA PRO A 110 -2.39 9.03 -3.76
C PRO A 110 -2.63 10.23 -4.69
N PRO A 111 -2.13 11.43 -4.36
CA PRO A 111 -2.26 12.60 -5.23
C PRO A 111 -1.59 12.37 -6.59
N CYS A 112 -2.08 13.02 -7.64
CA CYS A 112 -1.56 12.85 -9.00
C CYS A 112 -1.17 14.19 -9.63
N ASP A 113 0.07 14.28 -10.11
CA ASP A 113 0.57 15.44 -10.84
C ASP A 113 0.42 15.20 -12.35
N GLY A 114 -0.69 15.66 -12.91
CA GLY A 114 -0.99 15.56 -14.33
C GLY A 114 0.12 16.15 -15.22
N THR A 115 0.79 17.22 -14.79
CA THR A 115 1.85 17.85 -15.59
C THR A 115 3.08 16.96 -15.67
N GLN A 116 3.49 16.36 -14.54
CA GLN A 116 4.59 15.39 -14.54
C GLN A 116 4.24 14.13 -15.34
N VAL A 117 3.01 13.62 -15.20
CA VAL A 117 2.51 12.48 -15.98
C VAL A 117 2.63 12.79 -17.46
N TYR A 118 2.08 13.92 -17.91
CA TYR A 118 2.15 14.32 -19.31
C TYR A 118 3.60 14.43 -19.80
N THR A 119 4.47 15.09 -19.02
CA THR A 119 5.88 15.28 -19.36
C THR A 119 6.62 13.95 -19.46
N TYR A 120 6.36 13.01 -18.54
CA TYR A 120 6.98 11.70 -18.54
C TYR A 120 6.52 10.87 -19.75
N PHE A 121 5.20 10.78 -19.97
CA PHE A 121 4.63 9.99 -21.07
C PHE A 121 5.05 10.52 -22.44
N THR A 122 5.03 11.83 -22.65
CA THR A 122 5.45 12.44 -23.92
C THR A 122 6.93 12.16 -24.21
N LYS A 123 7.81 12.26 -23.21
CA LYS A 123 9.23 11.91 -23.34
C LYS A 123 9.43 10.42 -23.61
N ALA A 124 8.69 9.54 -22.92
CA ALA A 124 8.86 8.10 -23.01
C ALA A 124 8.31 7.50 -24.30
N THR A 125 7.17 8.01 -24.79
CA THR A 125 6.44 7.45 -25.96
C THR A 125 6.69 8.23 -27.25
N LYS A 126 7.24 9.45 -27.17
CA LYS A 126 7.31 10.42 -28.27
C LYS A 126 5.94 10.79 -28.87
N MET A 127 4.84 10.38 -28.25
CA MET A 127 3.48 10.73 -28.67
C MET A 127 3.04 11.98 -27.93
N GLN A 128 2.56 12.98 -28.68
CA GLN A 128 1.85 14.11 -28.09
C GLN A 128 0.41 13.69 -27.79
N ALA A 129 0.07 13.66 -26.51
CA ALA A 129 -1.30 13.45 -26.06
C ALA A 129 -2.02 14.81 -25.91
N ASN A 130 -3.34 14.83 -26.03
CA ASN A 130 -4.14 16.00 -25.64
C ASN A 130 -4.25 16.04 -24.10
N GLY A 131 -3.17 16.49 -23.44
CA GLY A 131 -3.02 16.51 -21.99
C GLY A 131 -2.70 15.14 -21.37
N SER A 132 -2.53 15.12 -20.04
CA SER A 132 -2.24 13.91 -19.24
C SER A 132 -3.38 12.91 -19.20
N GLY A 133 -4.62 13.38 -19.40
CA GLY A 133 -5.83 12.65 -19.07
C GLY A 133 -5.97 12.30 -17.58
N ARG A 134 -5.12 12.84 -16.70
CA ARG A 134 -5.01 12.53 -15.27
C ARG A 134 -4.68 13.80 -14.49
N GLY A 135 -5.10 13.89 -13.24
CA GLY A 135 -4.83 15.09 -12.45
C GLY A 135 -5.61 15.14 -11.16
N GLU A 136 -5.24 16.13 -10.34
CA GLU A 136 -5.84 16.36 -9.02
C GLU A 136 -7.35 16.62 -9.11
N GLU A 137 -7.81 17.31 -10.15
CA GLU A 137 -9.22 17.62 -10.37
C GLU A 137 -10.07 16.37 -10.63
N ARG A 138 -9.46 15.31 -11.15
CA ARG A 138 -10.14 14.03 -11.43
C ARG A 138 -10.00 13.03 -10.30
N ILE A 139 -8.91 13.09 -9.54
CA ILE A 139 -8.66 12.16 -8.44
C ILE A 139 -9.40 12.58 -7.16
N ALA A 140 -9.65 13.88 -6.95
CA ALA A 140 -10.35 14.38 -5.77
C ALA A 140 -11.75 13.76 -5.57
N PRO A 141 -12.61 13.61 -6.61
CA PRO A 141 -13.86 12.87 -6.47
C PRO A 141 -13.68 11.40 -6.06
N MET A 142 -12.60 10.73 -6.47
CA MET A 142 -12.31 9.35 -6.06
C MET A 142 -11.92 9.30 -4.58
N VAL A 143 -11.15 10.27 -4.09
CA VAL A 143 -10.79 10.41 -2.67
C VAL A 143 -12.04 10.53 -1.81
N GLU A 144 -12.99 11.39 -2.19
CA GLU A 144 -14.24 11.57 -1.45
C GLU A 144 -15.12 10.30 -1.50
N ALA A 145 -15.16 9.60 -2.64
CA ALA A 145 -15.85 8.32 -2.74
C ALA A 145 -15.26 7.28 -1.78
N VAL A 146 -13.93 7.19 -1.64
CA VAL A 146 -13.27 6.29 -0.67
C VAL A 146 -13.67 6.63 0.76
N LYS A 147 -13.62 7.91 1.14
CA LYS A 147 -13.99 8.37 2.50
C LYS A 147 -15.43 8.00 2.82
N GLU A 148 -16.34 8.22 1.87
CA GLU A 148 -17.75 7.88 2.01
C GLU A 148 -17.97 6.37 2.13
N VAL A 149 -17.30 5.55 1.29
CA VAL A 149 -17.38 4.09 1.37
C VAL A 149 -16.83 3.59 2.71
N ALA A 150 -15.70 4.11 3.18
CA ALA A 150 -15.13 3.73 4.46
C ALA A 150 -16.10 4.01 5.60
N ARG A 151 -16.69 5.21 5.63
CA ARG A 151 -17.71 5.62 6.61
C ARG A 151 -18.95 4.73 6.57
N ALA A 152 -19.53 4.52 5.38
CA ALA A 152 -20.77 3.77 5.21
C ALA A 152 -20.61 2.27 5.50
N SER A 153 -19.46 1.69 5.17
CA SER A 153 -19.19 0.28 5.39
C SER A 153 -18.56 0.01 6.77
N GLY A 154 -18.05 1.02 7.48
CA GLY A 154 -17.23 0.85 8.67
C GLY A 154 -15.83 0.30 8.38
N ALA A 155 -15.38 0.31 7.12
CA ALA A 155 -14.00 -0.06 6.79
C ALA A 155 -13.06 1.01 7.33
N ARG A 156 -11.85 0.61 7.70
CA ARG A 156 -10.91 1.54 8.33
C ARG A 156 -10.29 2.41 7.25
N LEU A 157 -10.57 3.72 7.31
CA LEU A 157 -10.07 4.69 6.34
C LEU A 157 -8.59 4.98 6.59
N LEU A 158 -7.78 4.85 5.53
CA LEU A 158 -6.41 5.35 5.50
C LEU A 158 -6.31 6.47 4.47
N ASP A 159 -6.38 7.73 4.91
CA ASP A 159 -6.32 8.89 4.02
C ASP A 159 -4.89 9.19 3.54
N VAL A 160 -4.41 8.35 2.61
CA VAL A 160 -3.09 8.49 1.97
C VAL A 160 -2.99 9.81 1.21
N HIS A 161 -4.02 10.20 0.46
CA HIS A 161 -4.08 11.47 -0.28
C HIS A 161 -3.82 12.66 0.64
N GLY A 162 -4.62 12.79 1.71
CA GLY A 162 -4.48 13.86 2.69
C GLY A 162 -3.13 13.84 3.39
N LYS A 163 -2.66 12.67 3.82
CA LYS A 163 -1.34 12.51 4.49
C LYS A 163 -0.18 12.94 3.58
N LEU A 164 -0.23 12.58 2.30
CA LEU A 164 0.82 12.96 1.35
C LEU A 164 0.74 14.44 0.98
N LYS A 165 -0.44 15.03 0.81
CA LYS A 165 -0.56 16.49 0.57
C LYS A 165 -0.20 17.32 1.80
N GLY A 166 -0.35 16.77 3.01
CA GLY A 166 0.01 17.41 4.26
C GLY A 166 1.50 17.77 4.39
N VAL A 167 2.38 17.19 3.54
CA VAL A 167 3.81 17.55 3.49
C VAL A 167 4.07 18.88 2.76
N GLY A 168 3.03 19.53 2.22
CA GLY A 168 3.12 20.77 1.45
C GLY A 168 3.40 20.51 -0.03
N ASP A 169 3.80 21.55 -0.77
CA ASP A 169 3.98 21.48 -2.24
C ASP A 169 5.05 20.50 -2.71
N THR A 170 5.87 19.98 -1.79
CA THR A 170 6.92 18.99 -2.04
C THR A 170 6.39 17.58 -2.29
N TRP A 171 5.08 17.30 -2.07
CA TRP A 171 4.49 15.98 -2.30
C TRP A 171 4.78 15.45 -3.72
N ARG A 172 4.89 16.35 -4.70
CA ARG A 172 5.22 16.04 -6.11
C ARG A 172 6.56 15.33 -6.27
N ALA A 173 7.52 15.59 -5.39
CA ALA A 173 8.84 14.96 -5.39
C ALA A 173 8.82 13.51 -4.90
N LEU A 174 7.69 13.02 -4.35
CA LEU A 174 7.53 11.62 -3.94
C LEU A 174 7.25 10.68 -5.13
N PHE A 175 7.12 11.22 -6.33
CA PHE A 175 6.79 10.51 -7.55
C PHE A 175 7.90 10.69 -8.57
N TYR A 176 8.17 9.68 -9.39
CA TYR A 176 9.16 9.81 -10.47
C TYR A 176 8.51 10.21 -11.81
N ASP A 177 7.21 9.98 -11.96
CA ASP A 177 6.43 10.27 -13.17
C ASP A 177 5.10 11.01 -12.87
N GLY A 178 4.91 11.50 -11.64
CA GLY A 178 3.68 12.15 -11.19
C GLY A 178 2.51 11.20 -10.83
N LEU A 179 2.70 9.88 -10.92
CA LEU A 179 1.69 8.87 -10.60
C LEU A 179 2.23 7.75 -9.69
N HIS A 180 3.41 7.23 -10.00
CA HIS A 180 4.04 6.14 -9.28
C HIS A 180 5.13 6.67 -8.35
N PHE A 181 5.18 6.09 -7.15
CA PHE A 181 6.14 6.50 -6.13
C PHE A 181 7.59 6.21 -6.55
N ASN A 182 8.48 7.15 -6.22
CA ASN A 182 9.92 6.89 -6.19
C ASN A 182 10.33 6.27 -4.82
N GLY A 183 11.62 6.21 -4.54
CA GLY A 183 12.12 5.67 -3.26
C GLY A 183 11.56 6.38 -2.03
N GLU A 184 11.51 7.71 -2.03
CA GLU A 184 11.00 8.51 -0.93
C GLU A 184 9.47 8.35 -0.77
N GLY A 185 8.74 8.33 -1.88
CA GLY A 185 7.30 8.06 -1.88
C GLY A 185 6.95 6.68 -1.36
N ASN A 186 7.70 5.65 -1.74
CA ASN A 186 7.53 4.30 -1.20
C ASN A 186 7.82 4.27 0.31
N GLN A 187 8.82 5.00 0.78
CA GLN A 187 9.11 5.08 2.20
C GLN A 187 8.02 5.84 2.97
N ALA A 188 7.46 6.90 2.40
CA ALA A 188 6.34 7.62 2.98
C ALA A 188 5.09 6.73 3.07
N MET A 189 4.73 6.05 1.98
CA MET A 189 3.60 5.10 1.95
C MET A 189 3.79 3.97 2.97
N TYR A 190 5.00 3.42 3.05
CA TYR A 190 5.35 2.40 4.04
C TYR A 190 5.12 2.90 5.48
N ARG A 191 5.56 4.12 5.83
CA ARG A 191 5.33 4.69 7.18
C ARG A 191 3.84 4.83 7.47
N ILE A 192 3.07 5.37 6.51
CA ILE A 192 1.63 5.56 6.63
C ILE A 192 0.91 4.23 6.92
N VAL A 193 1.23 3.17 6.17
CA VAL A 193 0.63 1.85 6.37
C VAL A 193 1.12 1.20 7.65
N ARG A 194 2.42 1.31 7.96
CA ARG A 194 3.02 0.71 9.16
C ARG A 194 2.39 1.28 10.43
N GLU A 195 2.28 2.60 10.54
CA GLU A 195 1.61 3.27 11.66
C GLU A 195 0.19 2.73 11.88
N GLU A 196 -0.54 2.54 10.78
CA GLU A 196 -1.92 2.05 10.84
C GLU A 196 -2.00 0.57 11.24
N LEU A 197 -1.09 -0.26 10.76
CA LEU A 197 -0.97 -1.67 11.17
C LEU A 197 -0.62 -1.77 12.66
N GLU A 198 0.30 -0.94 13.16
CA GLU A 198 0.64 -0.85 14.58
C GLU A 198 -0.57 -0.41 15.43
N ALA A 199 -1.36 0.56 14.96
CA ALA A 199 -2.56 1.05 15.64
C ALA A 199 -3.66 -0.02 15.77
N ILE A 200 -3.69 -1.03 14.90
CA ILE A 200 -4.60 -2.18 14.99
C ILE A 200 -3.95 -3.42 15.64
N GLY A 201 -2.80 -3.25 16.29
CA GLY A 201 -2.13 -4.31 17.06
C GLY A 201 -1.31 -5.28 16.21
N LEU A 202 -0.95 -4.92 14.98
CA LEU A 202 -0.12 -5.72 14.08
C LEU A 202 1.33 -5.22 14.03
N GLU A 203 1.85 -4.72 15.15
CA GLU A 203 3.25 -4.33 15.27
C GLU A 203 4.17 -5.56 15.19
N PRO A 204 5.16 -5.59 14.28
CA PRO A 204 5.98 -6.79 14.03
C PRO A 204 6.59 -7.42 15.28
N ASP A 205 7.13 -6.62 16.20
CA ASP A 205 7.87 -7.10 17.37
C ASP A 205 6.98 -7.52 18.57
N LYS A 206 5.68 -7.21 18.50
CA LYS A 206 4.67 -7.59 19.50
C LYS A 206 3.86 -8.82 19.09
N LEU A 207 3.91 -9.19 17.81
CA LEU A 207 3.24 -10.37 17.31
C LEU A 207 4.01 -11.65 17.67
N PRO A 208 3.30 -12.76 17.91
CA PRO A 208 3.97 -14.04 18.14
C PRO A 208 4.73 -14.46 16.89
N MET A 209 5.96 -14.92 17.10
CA MET A 209 6.75 -15.51 16.02
C MET A 209 6.07 -16.79 15.53
N HIS A 210 6.06 -17.02 14.22
CA HIS A 210 5.51 -18.23 13.61
C HIS A 210 6.18 -19.51 14.17
N ARG A 211 7.46 -19.43 14.54
CA ARG A 211 8.19 -20.46 15.29
C ARG A 211 9.14 -19.80 16.29
N PRO A 212 9.33 -20.37 17.49
CA PRO A 212 10.28 -19.83 18.45
C PRO A 212 11.71 -19.82 17.89
N SER A 213 12.53 -18.92 18.38
CA SER A 213 13.96 -18.93 18.08
C SER A 213 14.64 -20.13 18.74
N MET A 214 15.44 -20.87 17.98
CA MET A 214 16.25 -21.95 18.54
C MET A 214 17.54 -21.44 19.19
N LEU A 215 17.86 -20.15 19.05
CA LEU A 215 19.08 -19.56 19.60
C LEU A 215 19.11 -19.59 21.14
N GLY A 216 17.96 -19.40 21.79
CA GLY A 216 17.85 -19.53 23.25
C GLY A 216 18.17 -20.94 23.74
N ARG A 217 17.75 -21.96 22.98
CA ARG A 217 18.06 -23.38 23.28
C ARG A 217 19.51 -23.74 22.95
N ALA A 218 20.02 -23.28 21.81
CA ALA A 218 21.35 -23.62 21.34
C ALA A 218 22.47 -22.86 22.08
N TYR A 219 22.18 -21.62 22.49
CA TYR A 219 23.14 -20.70 23.10
C TYR A 219 22.50 -19.93 24.28
N PRO A 220 22.02 -20.63 25.34
CA PRO A 220 21.33 -20.01 26.47
C PRO A 220 22.21 -19.00 27.24
N GLN A 221 23.53 -19.04 27.07
CA GLN A 221 24.46 -18.06 27.62
C GLN A 221 24.46 -16.71 26.88
N VAL A 222 24.02 -16.68 25.63
CA VAL A 222 24.01 -15.46 24.78
C VAL A 222 22.59 -14.94 24.57
N TYR A 223 21.59 -15.81 24.48
CA TYR A 223 20.21 -15.47 24.16
C TYR A 223 19.23 -15.92 25.25
N ASP A 224 18.12 -15.20 25.39
CA ASP A 224 17.00 -15.60 26.26
C ASP A 224 16.14 -16.70 25.62
N GLU A 225 15.11 -17.18 26.32
CA GLU A 225 14.23 -18.26 25.82
C GLU A 225 13.45 -17.88 24.55
N SER A 226 13.25 -16.58 24.31
CA SER A 226 12.67 -16.06 23.06
C SER A 226 13.70 -15.95 21.92
N GLY A 227 14.97 -16.20 22.24
CA GLY A 227 16.14 -16.09 21.37
C GLY A 227 16.53 -14.66 21.03
N ARG A 228 16.16 -13.70 21.88
CA ARG A 228 16.69 -12.32 21.83
C ARG A 228 18.02 -12.26 22.57
N PRO A 229 18.99 -11.44 22.13
CA PRO A 229 20.27 -11.30 22.82
C PRO A 229 20.05 -10.84 24.28
N LYS A 230 20.70 -11.50 25.23
CA LYS A 230 20.71 -11.04 26.62
C LYS A 230 21.49 -9.72 26.71
N PRO A 231 21.12 -8.80 27.62
CA PRO A 231 21.91 -7.59 27.87
C PRO A 231 23.36 -7.98 28.13
N ARG A 232 24.31 -7.27 27.52
CA ARG A 232 25.73 -7.45 27.85
C ARG A 232 25.90 -7.15 29.33
N THR A 233 26.19 -8.17 30.13
CA THR A 233 26.69 -7.96 31.49
C THR A 233 28.07 -7.34 31.33
N THR A 234 28.18 -6.01 31.39
CA THR A 234 29.47 -5.37 31.66
C THR A 234 29.91 -5.90 33.01
N LYS A 235 30.85 -6.85 33.01
CA LYS A 235 31.67 -7.09 34.19
C LYS A 235 32.44 -5.79 34.42
N MET A 236 31.90 -4.91 35.26
CA MET A 236 32.74 -3.98 36.02
C MET A 236 33.57 -4.83 36.98
N GLY A 237 34.89 -4.79 36.80
CA GLY A 237 35.87 -5.46 37.65
C GLY A 237 37.01 -5.98 36.78
N ARG A 238 38.24 -5.49 36.89
CA ARG A 238 38.92 -4.80 38.00
C ARG A 238 39.90 -3.76 37.46
#